data_AF-A0A7K0ZLT3-F1
#
_entry.id   AF-A0A7K0ZLT3-F1
#
_cell.length_a   1.000
_cell.length_b   1.000
_cell.length_c   1.000
_cell.angle_alpha   90.00
_cell.angle_beta   90.00
_cell.angle_gamma   90.00
#
_symmetry.space_group_name_H-M   'P 1'
#
loop_
_entity.id
_entity.type
_entity.pdbx_description
1 polymer ?
#
loop_
_entity_poly.entity_id
_entity_poly.type
_entity_poly.pdbx_seq_one_letter_code
_entity_poly.pdbx_strand_id
1 'polypeptide(L)'
;MSDVTPHDSHGSEPERLGYSPVADVPHALRMTDTDPKAARRAERQVATMFLLSMLLTVAFVVAYIAIDKTATIYIPVFGDVGASTFVLGLTLGAAIFLIGAGAIQWAKKLMPDVEVVQDRHELASPASADEEALANYERGKSE
;
A
#
# COMPACT_ATOMS: atom_id res chain seq x y z
N MET A 1 -40.94 31.19 -23.70
CA MET A 1 -39.71 31.98 -23.88
C MET A 1 -39.03 32.09 -22.52
N SER A 2 -38.28 31.06 -22.16
CA SER A 2 -37.34 31.04 -21.03
C SER A 2 -36.50 29.80 -21.25
N ASP A 3 -35.50 29.99 -22.09
CA ASP A 3 -34.41 29.07 -22.34
C ASP A 3 -33.63 28.94 -21.03
N VAL A 4 -33.75 27.78 -20.39
CA VAL A 4 -32.86 27.38 -19.28
C VAL A 4 -31.97 26.31 -19.88
N THR A 5 -30.88 26.76 -20.47
CA THR A 5 -29.75 25.91 -20.81
C THR A 5 -29.02 25.60 -19.51
N PRO A 6 -28.96 24.32 -19.07
CA PRO A 6 -28.07 23.96 -17.98
C PRO A 6 -26.64 24.05 -18.54
N HIS A 7 -25.86 24.98 -18.02
CA HIS A 7 -24.42 24.98 -18.22
C HIS A 7 -23.79 23.95 -17.27
N ASP A 8 -24.00 22.66 -17.53
CA ASP A 8 -23.22 21.60 -16.89
C ASP A 8 -22.04 21.26 -17.80
N SER A 9 -20.94 21.97 -17.60
CA SER A 9 -19.64 21.64 -18.21
C SER A 9 -18.64 21.11 -17.19
N HIS A 10 -19.10 20.22 -16.30
CA HIS A 10 -18.19 19.34 -15.55
C HIS A 10 -18.30 17.95 -16.16
N GLY A 11 -17.19 17.49 -16.74
CA GLY A 11 -17.10 16.32 -17.61
C GLY A 11 -17.73 15.08 -16.99
N SER A 12 -18.88 14.68 -17.53
CA SER A 12 -19.55 13.42 -17.24
C SER A 12 -19.00 12.31 -18.12
N GLU A 13 -17.68 12.09 -18.08
CA GLU A 13 -17.20 10.74 -18.38
C GLU A 13 -17.60 9.86 -17.18
N PRO A 14 -18.22 8.69 -17.39
CA PRO A 14 -18.54 7.81 -16.28
C PRO A 14 -17.23 7.42 -15.58
N GLU A 15 -17.00 7.99 -14.39
CA GLU A 15 -15.91 7.60 -13.51
C GLU A 15 -15.96 6.09 -13.37
N ARG A 16 -14.96 5.40 -13.94
CA ARG A 16 -14.80 3.97 -13.72
C ARG A 16 -14.63 3.78 -12.21
N LEU A 17 -15.33 2.82 -11.63
CA LEU A 17 -15.23 2.52 -10.20
C LEU A 17 -13.75 2.36 -9.80
N GLY A 18 -13.24 3.29 -8.99
CA GLY A 18 -11.83 3.34 -8.54
C GLY A 18 -10.87 4.18 -9.40
N TYR A 19 -11.36 4.95 -10.37
CA TYR A 19 -10.57 5.92 -11.12
C TYR A 19 -10.94 7.34 -10.68
N SER A 20 -9.99 7.99 -10.05
CA SER A 20 -10.08 9.39 -9.67
C SER A 20 -9.39 10.25 -10.74
N PRO A 21 -9.94 11.41 -11.11
CA PRO A 21 -9.35 12.24 -12.16
C PRO A 21 -7.93 12.68 -11.77
N VAL A 22 -7.02 12.61 -12.74
CA VAL A 22 -5.66 13.11 -12.59
C VAL A 22 -5.73 14.62 -12.40
N ALA A 23 -5.08 15.10 -11.34
CA ALA A 23 -5.04 16.52 -11.01
C ALA A 23 -4.26 17.29 -12.07
N ASP A 24 -4.76 18.46 -12.48
CA ASP A 24 -4.03 19.39 -13.35
C ASP A 24 -3.02 20.23 -12.54
N VAL A 25 -2.13 19.55 -11.82
CA VAL A 25 -1.03 20.15 -11.06
C VAL A 25 0.32 19.69 -11.65
N PRO A 26 1.36 20.55 -11.67
CA PRO A 26 2.65 20.15 -12.19
C PRO A 26 3.27 18.98 -11.42
N HIS A 27 3.37 17.81 -12.06
CA HIS A 27 4.01 16.61 -11.50
C HIS A 27 5.54 16.69 -11.59
N ALA A 28 6.22 16.47 -10.47
CA ALA A 28 7.69 16.42 -10.43
C ALA A 28 8.19 14.99 -10.67
N LEU A 29 8.63 14.70 -11.89
CA LEU A 29 9.13 13.38 -12.29
C LEU A 29 10.35 12.93 -11.46
N ARG A 30 10.36 11.67 -11.05
CA ARG A 30 11.50 11.06 -10.35
C ARG A 30 12.56 10.66 -11.37
N MET A 31 13.83 10.56 -10.94
CA MET A 31 14.92 10.08 -11.80
C MET A 31 14.68 8.66 -12.34
N THR A 32 13.89 7.85 -11.64
CA THR A 32 13.47 6.51 -12.06
C THR A 32 12.45 6.52 -13.20
N ASP A 33 11.74 7.63 -13.38
CA ASP A 33 10.71 7.79 -14.42
C ASP A 33 11.32 8.31 -15.72
N THR A 34 12.46 9.01 -15.63
CA THR A 34 13.17 9.60 -16.77
C THR A 34 14.34 8.76 -17.27
N ASP A 35 15.12 8.12 -16.39
CA ASP A 35 16.28 7.30 -16.77
C ASP A 35 16.01 5.79 -16.59
N PRO A 36 15.96 5.01 -17.69
CA PRO A 36 15.75 3.57 -17.63
C PRO A 36 16.85 2.82 -16.86
N LYS A 37 18.09 3.35 -16.78
CA LYS A 37 19.16 2.73 -15.99
C LYS A 37 18.92 2.88 -14.50
N ALA A 38 18.43 4.03 -14.07
CA ALA A 38 18.06 4.29 -12.68
C ALA A 38 16.90 3.38 -12.25
N ALA A 39 15.88 3.20 -13.11
CA ALA A 39 14.77 2.28 -12.89
C ALA A 39 15.25 0.84 -12.68
N ARG A 40 16.09 0.31 -13.59
CA ARG A 40 16.63 -1.06 -13.49
C ARG A 40 17.46 -1.29 -12.22
N ARG A 41 18.19 -0.27 -11.75
CA ARG A 41 18.93 -0.36 -10.48
C ARG A 41 17.98 -0.46 -9.29
N ALA A 42 16.94 0.38 -9.25
CA ALA A 42 15.94 0.34 -8.20
C ALA A 42 15.18 -1.00 -8.20
N GLU A 43 14.80 -1.50 -9.37
CA GLU A 43 14.18 -2.83 -9.55
C GLU A 43 15.05 -3.94 -8.96
N ARG A 44 16.35 -3.96 -9.30
CA ARG A 44 17.26 -4.98 -8.76
C ARG A 44 17.40 -4.88 -7.24
N GLN A 45 17.48 -3.67 -6.67
CA GLN A 45 17.56 -3.48 -5.22
C GLN A 45 16.32 -4.05 -4.53
N VAL A 46 15.13 -3.68 -5.00
CA VAL A 46 13.85 -4.18 -4.47
C VAL A 46 13.76 -5.70 -4.59
N ALA A 47 14.08 -6.24 -5.77
CA ALA A 47 14.06 -7.69 -6.01
C ALA A 47 15.04 -8.44 -5.09
N THR A 48 16.25 -7.91 -4.88
CA THR A 48 17.22 -8.53 -3.97
C THR A 48 16.74 -8.54 -2.52
N MET A 49 16.02 -7.51 -2.06
CA MET A 49 15.49 -7.45 -0.69
C MET A 49 14.38 -8.49 -0.48
N PHE A 50 13.46 -8.63 -1.45
CA PHE A 50 12.43 -9.67 -1.38
C PHE A 50 13.02 -11.08 -1.46
N LEU A 51 13.98 -11.30 -2.36
CA LEU A 51 14.67 -12.59 -2.46
C LEU A 51 15.40 -12.94 -1.16
N LEU A 52 16.11 -11.97 -0.56
CA LEU A 52 16.82 -12.18 0.70
C LEU A 52 15.85 -12.46 1.86
N SER A 53 14.69 -11.78 1.89
CA SER A 53 13.62 -12.06 2.84
C SER A 53 13.13 -13.52 2.72
N MET A 54 12.85 -13.99 1.50
CA MET A 54 12.46 -15.38 1.26
C MET A 54 13.51 -16.38 1.74
N LEU A 55 14.79 -16.12 1.42
CA LEU A 55 15.90 -16.97 1.86
C LEU A 55 16.01 -17.01 3.39
N LEU A 56 15.80 -15.90 4.07
CA LEU A 56 15.81 -15.84 5.53
C LEU A 56 14.61 -16.55 6.16
N THR A 57 13.43 -16.52 5.53
CA THR A 57 12.28 -17.33 5.95
C THR A 57 12.59 -18.83 5.84
N VAL A 58 13.24 -19.26 4.76
CA VAL A 58 13.70 -20.65 4.63
C VAL A 58 14.73 -20.97 5.71
N ALA A 59 15.71 -20.09 5.93
CA ALA A 59 16.72 -20.26 6.96
C ALA A 59 16.11 -20.34 8.38
N PHE A 60 15.05 -19.58 8.66
CA PHE A 60 14.29 -19.65 9.92
C PHE A 60 13.70 -21.04 10.13
N VAL A 61 13.05 -21.62 9.11
CA VAL A 61 12.49 -22.98 9.20
C VAL A 61 13.58 -24.02 9.40
N VAL A 62 14.68 -23.93 8.66
CA VAL A 62 15.82 -24.84 8.81
C VAL A 62 16.43 -24.71 10.21
N ALA A 63 16.64 -23.50 10.71
CA ALA A 63 17.18 -23.23 12.04
C ALA A 63 16.27 -23.78 13.15
N TYR A 64 14.95 -23.67 12.98
CA TYR A 64 13.98 -24.20 13.94
C TYR A 64 14.09 -25.72 14.12
N ILE A 65 14.38 -26.45 13.04
CA ILE A 65 14.47 -27.92 13.05
C ILE A 65 15.88 -28.38 13.44
N ALA A 66 16.93 -27.67 13.00
CA ALA A 66 18.31 -28.10 13.14
C ALA A 66 18.95 -27.74 14.50
N ILE A 67 18.47 -26.70 15.18
CA ILE A 67 19.08 -26.20 16.42
C ILE A 67 18.41 -26.81 17.64
N ASP A 68 19.21 -27.42 18.51
CA ASP A 68 18.75 -27.92 19.81
C ASP A 68 18.34 -26.75 20.74
N LYS A 69 17.23 -26.93 21.45
CA LYS A 69 16.68 -25.95 22.40
C LYS A 69 17.61 -25.69 23.59
N THR A 70 18.48 -26.64 23.90
CA THR A 70 19.45 -26.56 25.01
C THR A 70 20.79 -25.97 24.60
N ALA A 71 21.03 -25.79 23.30
CA ALA A 71 22.28 -25.23 22.80
C ALA A 71 22.41 -23.75 23.19
N THR A 72 23.58 -23.39 23.71
CA THR A 72 23.95 -22.01 24.03
C THR A 72 25.06 -21.54 23.10
N ILE A 73 25.01 -20.25 22.74
CA ILE A 73 26.07 -19.57 22.00
C ILE A 73 26.55 -18.37 22.80
N TYR A 74 27.85 -18.12 22.72
CA TYR A 74 28.45 -16.94 23.30
C TYR A 74 28.39 -15.78 22.30
N ILE A 75 27.73 -14.69 22.68
CA ILE A 75 27.65 -13.47 21.88
C ILE A 75 28.37 -12.34 22.62
N PRO A 76 29.36 -11.67 22.00
CA PRO A 76 29.95 -10.47 22.57
C PRO A 76 28.87 -9.44 22.91
N VAL A 77 28.92 -8.83 24.11
CA VAL A 77 27.91 -7.93 24.71
C VAL A 77 26.78 -8.64 25.47
N PHE A 78 26.31 -9.81 25.05
CA PHE A 78 25.15 -10.48 25.68
C PHE A 78 25.51 -11.72 26.54
N GLY A 79 26.73 -12.23 26.43
CA GLY A 79 27.16 -13.43 27.14
C GLY A 79 26.59 -14.70 26.52
N ASP A 80 26.34 -15.71 27.37
CA ASP A 80 25.75 -16.98 26.93
C ASP A 80 24.24 -16.84 26.76
N VAL A 81 23.78 -16.99 25.53
CA VAL A 81 22.36 -16.92 25.17
C VAL A 81 21.91 -18.21 24.49
N GLY A 82 20.61 -18.52 24.57
CA GLY A 82 20.03 -19.66 23.88
C GLY A 82 20.19 -19.53 22.36
N ALA A 83 20.86 -20.49 21.74
CA ALA A 83 21.17 -20.50 20.31
C ALA A 83 19.91 -20.43 19.45
N SER A 84 18.89 -21.20 19.83
CA SER A 84 17.61 -21.26 19.13
C SER A 84 16.91 -19.90 19.13
N THR A 85 16.68 -19.29 20.30
CA THR A 85 16.00 -18.00 20.41
C THR A 85 16.71 -16.91 19.62
N PHE A 86 18.04 -16.86 19.69
CA PHE A 86 18.82 -15.85 18.98
C PHE A 86 18.73 -16.01 17.46
N VAL A 87 19.00 -17.20 16.93
CA VAL A 87 18.99 -17.44 15.47
C VAL A 87 17.59 -17.27 14.90
N LEU A 88 16.56 -17.76 15.60
CA LEU A 88 15.17 -17.61 15.19
C LEU A 88 14.75 -16.14 15.19
N GLY A 89 15.09 -15.39 16.24
CA GLY A 89 14.82 -13.95 16.30
C GLY A 89 15.53 -13.18 15.20
N LEU A 90 16.80 -13.49 14.93
CA LEU A 90 17.60 -12.83 13.90
C LEU A 90 17.08 -13.11 12.49
N THR A 91 16.82 -14.38 12.17
CA THR A 91 16.34 -14.78 10.83
C THR A 91 14.94 -14.26 10.56
N LEU A 92 14.01 -14.39 11.51
CA LEU A 92 12.65 -13.87 11.37
C LEU A 92 12.63 -12.34 11.34
N GLY A 93 13.34 -11.70 12.26
CA GLY A 93 13.43 -10.24 12.33
C GLY A 93 14.02 -9.64 11.05
N ALA A 94 15.11 -10.21 10.55
CA ALA A 94 15.72 -9.78 9.29
C ALA A 94 14.80 -10.04 8.08
N ALA A 95 14.08 -11.17 8.05
CA ALA A 95 13.13 -11.47 6.98
C ALA A 95 12.01 -10.43 6.91
N ILE A 96 11.39 -10.11 8.05
CA ILE A 96 10.31 -9.11 8.17
C ILE A 96 10.83 -7.70 7.87
N PHE A 97 12.04 -7.38 8.34
CA PHE A 97 12.66 -6.09 8.04
C PHE A 97 12.89 -5.90 6.54
N LEU A 98 13.42 -6.91 5.85
CA LEU A 98 13.73 -6.82 4.42
C LEU A 98 12.48 -6.77 3.54
N ILE A 99 11.42 -7.50 3.88
CA ILE A 99 10.15 -7.40 3.14
C ILE A 99 9.51 -6.01 3.32
N GLY A 100 9.54 -5.46 4.54
CA GLY A 100 9.03 -4.11 4.81
C GLY A 100 9.85 -3.02 4.11
N ALA A 101 11.18 -3.07 4.23
CA ALA A 101 12.08 -2.12 3.58
C ALA A 101 12.00 -2.22 2.04
N GLY A 102 11.85 -3.44 1.50
CA GLY A 102 11.65 -3.68 0.06
C GLY A 102 10.35 -3.07 -0.45
N ALA A 103 9.24 -3.22 0.30
CA ALA A 103 7.96 -2.62 -0.04
C ALA A 103 8.01 -1.08 -0.05
N ILE A 104 8.65 -0.46 0.94
CA ILE A 104 8.84 1.00 0.99
C ILE A 104 9.69 1.46 -0.20
N GLN A 105 10.77 0.75 -0.52
CA GLN A 105 11.63 1.13 -1.63
C GLN A 105 10.94 0.98 -2.99
N TRP A 106 10.11 -0.06 -3.15
CA TRP A 106 9.24 -0.24 -4.30
C TRP A 106 8.25 0.93 -4.45
N ALA A 107 7.51 1.26 -3.39
CA ALA A 107 6.54 2.36 -3.40
C ALA A 107 7.18 3.71 -3.76
N LYS A 108 8.39 3.99 -3.25
CA LYS A 108 9.08 5.27 -3.47
C LYS A 108 9.76 5.42 -4.83
N LYS A 109 10.03 4.33 -5.55
CA LYS A 109 10.93 4.35 -6.72
C LYS A 109 10.36 3.71 -7.98
N LEU A 110 9.34 2.86 -7.86
CA LEU A 110 8.81 2.09 -9.00
C LEU A 110 7.30 2.23 -9.15
N MET A 111 6.58 2.50 -8.06
CA MET A 111 5.15 2.73 -8.14
C MET A 111 4.87 4.03 -8.91
N PRO A 112 3.98 4.00 -9.93
CA PRO A 112 3.54 5.20 -10.63
C PRO A 112 3.01 6.21 -9.62
N ASP A 113 3.53 7.42 -9.70
CA ASP A 113 3.12 8.55 -8.88
C ASP A 113 2.36 9.49 -9.79
N VAL A 114 1.09 9.72 -9.49
CA VAL A 114 0.27 10.71 -10.19
C VAL A 114 -0.55 11.43 -9.13
N GLU A 115 -0.61 12.74 -9.24
CA GLU A 115 -1.48 13.55 -8.40
C GLU A 115 -2.92 13.33 -8.86
N VAL A 116 -3.78 13.08 -7.88
CA VAL A 116 -5.16 12.70 -8.12
C VAL A 116 -6.02 13.59 -7.24
N VAL A 117 -7.07 14.19 -7.81
CA VAL A 117 -8.08 14.91 -7.04
C VAL A 117 -9.27 14.01 -6.80
N GLN A 118 -9.75 14.02 -5.57
CA GLN A 118 -11.06 13.50 -5.21
C GLN A 118 -11.87 14.64 -4.63
N ASP A 119 -12.82 15.10 -5.43
CA ASP A 119 -13.77 16.10 -4.97
C ASP A 119 -14.60 15.49 -3.85
N ARG A 120 -14.79 16.25 -2.77
CA ARG A 120 -15.63 15.78 -1.68
C ARG A 120 -17.05 15.70 -2.18
N HIS A 121 -17.73 14.60 -1.85
CA HIS A 121 -19.17 14.52 -2.04
C HIS A 121 -19.84 15.73 -1.37
N GLU A 122 -20.85 16.27 -2.05
CA GLU A 122 -21.67 17.33 -1.50
C GLU A 122 -22.29 16.88 -0.17
N LEU A 123 -22.40 17.81 0.79
CA LEU A 123 -23.02 17.52 2.09
C LEU A 123 -24.53 17.33 1.97
N ALA A 124 -25.13 17.85 0.90
CA ALA A 124 -26.54 17.67 0.59
C ALA A 124 -26.71 16.38 -0.22
N SER A 125 -27.68 15.56 0.18
CA SER A 125 -28.18 14.48 -0.65
C SER A 125 -28.87 15.05 -1.89
N PRO A 126 -28.92 14.32 -3.00
CA PRO A 126 -29.80 14.68 -4.10
C PRO A 126 -31.25 14.61 -3.64
N ALA A 127 -32.08 15.53 -4.12
CA ALA A 127 -33.49 15.65 -3.71
C ALA A 127 -34.27 14.32 -3.87
N SER A 128 -33.95 13.53 -4.89
CA SER A 128 -34.55 12.21 -5.10
C SER A 128 -34.24 11.20 -3.99
N ALA A 129 -33.03 11.23 -3.42
CA ALA A 129 -32.65 10.36 -2.31
C ALA A 129 -33.33 10.80 -1.01
N ASP A 130 -33.51 12.10 -0.81
CA ASP A 130 -34.26 12.64 0.33
C ASP A 130 -35.75 12.27 0.25
N GLU A 131 -36.36 12.37 -0.94
CA GLU A 131 -37.75 11.94 -1.19
C GLU A 131 -37.94 10.44 -0.94
N GLU A 132 -37.01 9.60 -1.41
CA GLU A 132 -37.04 8.16 -1.17
C GLU A 132 -36.88 7.82 0.32
N ALA A 133 -35.97 8.51 1.02
CA ALA A 133 -35.78 8.34 2.46
C ALA A 133 -37.05 8.70 3.26
N LEU A 134 -37.74 9.78 2.89
CA LEU A 134 -39.03 10.18 3.47
C LEU A 134 -40.12 9.12 3.22
N ALA A 135 -40.27 8.64 1.99
CA ALA A 135 -41.25 7.62 1.65
C ALA A 135 -41.02 6.31 2.42
N ASN A 136 -39.76 5.92 2.59
CA ASN A 136 -39.38 4.75 3.39
C ASN A 136 -39.69 4.93 4.87
N TYR A 137 -39.43 6.12 5.42
CA TYR A 137 -39.79 6.46 6.79
C TYR A 137 -41.30 6.39 7.04
N GLU A 138 -42.11 6.97 6.13
CA GLU A 138 -43.57 6.94 6.26
C GLU A 138 -44.13 5.52 6.16
N ARG A 139 -43.61 4.70 5.25
CA ARG A 139 -43.99 3.28 5.12
C ARG A 139 -43.72 2.52 6.42
N GLY A 140 -42.53 2.66 7.01
CA GLY A 140 -42.17 2.00 8.27
C GLY A 140 -42.95 2.49 9.49
N LYS A 141 -43.50 3.72 9.46
CA LYS A 141 -44.41 4.22 10.51
C LYS A 141 -45.80 3.57 10.43
N SER A 142 -46.22 3.15 9.24
CA SER A 142 -47.57 2.60 8.98
C SER A 142 -47.68 1.08 9.14
N GLU A 143 -46.54 0.39 9.19
CA GLU A 143 -46.43 -1.05 9.53
C GLU A 143 -46.39 -1.27 11.04
#